data_AF-A0A1J5I0Z7-F1
#
_entry.id   AF-A0A1J5I0Z7-F1
#
_cell.length_a   1.000
_cell.length_b   1.000
_cell.length_c   1.000
_cell.angle_alpha   90.00
_cell.angle_beta   90.00
_cell.angle_gamma   90.00
#
_symmetry.space_group_name_H-M   'P 1'
#
loop_
_entity.id
_entity.type
_entity.pdbx_description
1 polymer ?
#
loop_
_entity_poly.entity_id
_entity_poly.type
_entity_poly.pdbx_seq_one_letter_code
_entity_poly.pdbx_strand_id
1 'polypeptide(L)'
;MYNSSYYEQHFNFLSDFDVQVFSYEVGINKPDPKIFQALIDRSGVLPSELFYADDNQSCVDAAKSLGISESRVLDKSKANDIK
;
A
#
# COMPACT_ATOMS: atom_id res chain seq x y z
N MET A 1 -7.38 -1.58 -21.47
CA MET A 1 -6.59 -1.12 -20.31
C MET A 1 -7.52 -0.32 -19.43
N TYR A 2 -7.68 -0.71 -18.16
CA TYR A 2 -8.42 0.10 -17.20
C TYR A 2 -7.47 1.19 -16.70
N ASN A 3 -7.87 2.46 -16.77
CA ASN A 3 -7.10 3.60 -16.29
C ASN A 3 -7.62 4.01 -14.89
N SER A 4 -6.85 4.77 -14.10
CA SER A 4 -7.24 5.24 -12.75
C SER A 4 -8.66 5.82 -12.69
N SER A 5 -9.09 6.52 -13.73
CA SER A 5 -10.43 7.13 -13.85
C SER A 5 -11.59 6.14 -13.77
N TYR A 6 -11.40 4.85 -14.12
CA TYR A 6 -12.44 3.83 -13.93
C TYR A 6 -12.62 3.49 -12.46
N TYR A 7 -11.51 3.33 -11.71
CA TYR A 7 -11.58 2.98 -10.30
C TYR A 7 -12.05 4.15 -9.44
N GLU A 8 -11.62 5.39 -9.75
CA GLU A 8 -12.10 6.60 -9.07
C GLU A 8 -13.63 6.76 -9.15
N GLN A 9 -14.23 6.39 -10.29
CA GLN A 9 -15.69 6.47 -10.48
C GLN A 9 -16.49 5.38 -9.76
N HIS A 10 -15.85 4.24 -9.45
CA HIS A 10 -16.53 3.07 -8.86
C HIS A 10 -16.14 2.85 -7.38
N PHE A 11 -15.04 3.45 -6.93
CA PHE A 11 -14.51 3.34 -5.57
C PHE A 11 -14.21 4.74 -5.02
N ASN A 12 -15.26 5.47 -4.66
CA ASN A 12 -15.16 6.86 -4.21
C ASN A 12 -14.16 7.07 -3.06
N PHE A 13 -13.97 6.06 -2.20
CA PHE A 13 -13.02 6.12 -1.08
C PHE A 13 -11.56 6.28 -1.52
N LEU A 14 -11.22 5.97 -2.78
CA LEU A 14 -9.87 6.19 -3.30
C LEU A 14 -9.52 7.68 -3.29
N SER A 15 -10.49 8.57 -3.47
CA SER A 15 -10.26 10.02 -3.40
C SER A 15 -9.87 10.53 -2.01
N ASP A 16 -10.01 9.72 -0.96
CA ASP A 16 -9.61 10.06 0.41
C ASP A 16 -8.09 9.89 0.64
N PHE A 17 -7.34 9.36 -0.33
CA PHE A 17 -5.89 9.17 -0.24
C PHE A 17 -5.12 10.17 -1.09
N ASP A 18 -4.24 10.94 -0.45
CA ASP A 18 -3.34 11.90 -1.11
C ASP A 18 -2.33 11.22 -2.04
N VAL A 19 -1.91 9.99 -1.70
CA VAL A 19 -0.89 9.24 -2.42
C VAL A 19 -1.41 7.85 -2.73
N GLN A 20 -1.38 7.49 -4.01
CA GLN A 20 -1.87 6.21 -4.50
C GLN A 20 -0.79 5.53 -5.34
N VAL A 21 -0.60 4.24 -5.11
CA VAL A 21 0.27 3.36 -5.91
C VAL A 21 -0.52 2.11 -6.24
N PHE A 22 -0.88 1.96 -7.51
CA PHE A 22 -1.58 0.78 -7.99
C PHE A 22 -0.63 -0.13 -8.76
N SER A 23 -0.63 -1.44 -8.43
CA SER A 23 0.28 -2.41 -9.06
C SER A 23 0.10 -2.51 -10.59
N TYR A 24 -1.13 -2.31 -11.09
CA TYR A 24 -1.40 -2.32 -12.52
C TYR A 24 -0.84 -1.10 -13.27
N GLU A 25 -0.64 0.03 -12.58
CA GLU A 25 -0.04 1.23 -13.16
C GLU A 25 1.49 1.14 -13.19
N VAL A 26 2.08 0.58 -12.13
CA VAL A 26 3.55 0.47 -12.00
C VAL A 26 4.12 -0.85 -12.54
N GLY A 27 3.25 -1.82 -12.88
CA GLY A 27 3.64 -3.13 -13.42
C GLY A 27 4.37 -4.03 -12.42
N ILE A 28 4.26 -3.73 -11.12
CA ILE A 28 4.97 -4.41 -10.03
C ILE A 28 3.96 -4.81 -8.97
N ASN A 29 4.03 -6.06 -8.51
CA ASN A 29 3.16 -6.57 -7.45
C ASN A 29 3.91 -6.69 -6.13
N LYS A 30 3.21 -6.50 -5.02
CA LYS A 30 3.69 -6.93 -3.71
C LYS A 30 3.96 -8.45 -3.71
N PRO A 31 4.97 -8.96 -2.98
CA PRO A 31 5.85 -8.25 -2.05
C PRO A 31 7.15 -7.73 -2.70
N ASP A 32 7.22 -7.52 -4.03
CA ASP A 32 8.43 -6.96 -4.64
C ASP A 32 8.76 -5.60 -4.00
N PRO A 33 9.96 -5.40 -3.42
CA PRO A 33 10.36 -4.16 -2.75
C PRO A 33 10.08 -2.89 -3.56
N LYS A 34 10.16 -2.98 -4.90
CA LYS A 34 10.00 -1.81 -5.78
C LYS A 34 8.64 -1.12 -5.67
N ILE A 35 7.57 -1.83 -5.29
CA ILE A 35 6.25 -1.19 -5.12
C ILE A 35 6.21 -0.30 -3.85
N PHE A 36 6.91 -0.70 -2.79
CA PHE A 36 7.04 0.10 -1.58
C PHE A 36 8.01 1.26 -1.79
N GLN A 37 9.07 1.07 -2.59
CA GLN A 37 9.93 2.16 -3.01
C GLN A 37 9.14 3.21 -3.81
N ALA A 38 8.27 2.79 -4.73
CA ALA A 38 7.40 3.70 -5.45
C ALA A 38 6.45 4.48 -4.51
N LEU A 39 5.97 3.86 -3.43
CA LEU A 39 5.18 4.54 -2.40
C LEU A 39 6.02 5.57 -1.64
N ILE A 40 7.22 5.21 -1.18
CA ILE A 40 8.15 6.12 -0.50
C ILE A 40 8.43 7.33 -1.39
N ASP A 41 8.82 7.08 -2.65
CA ASP A 41 9.18 8.14 -3.61
C ASP A 41 8.01 9.08 -3.90
N ARG A 42 6.79 8.55 -4.08
CA ARG A 42 5.59 9.37 -4.31
C ARG A 42 5.12 10.11 -3.07
N SER A 43 5.34 9.54 -1.88
CA SER A 43 4.90 10.15 -0.62
C SER A 43 5.73 11.38 -0.22
N GLY A 44 7.00 11.44 -0.65
CA GLY A 44 7.90 12.54 -0.31
C GLY A 44 8.32 12.61 1.15
N VAL A 45 7.96 11.60 1.97
CA VAL A 45 8.35 11.49 3.38
C VAL A 45 9.41 10.40 3.57
N LEU A 46 10.06 10.40 4.74
CA LEU A 46 11.03 9.36 5.07
C LEU A 46 10.33 8.02 5.29
N PRO A 47 10.96 6.87 4.94
CA PRO A 47 10.39 5.55 5.22
C PRO A 47 10.00 5.35 6.69
N SER A 48 10.76 5.94 7.62
CA SER A 48 10.50 5.89 9.06
C SER A 48 9.25 6.66 9.51
N GLU A 49 8.70 7.53 8.65
CA GLU A 49 7.46 8.29 8.90
C GLU A 49 6.23 7.56 8.35
N LEU A 50 6.43 6.43 7.68
CA LEU A 50 5.36 5.60 7.14
C LEU A 50 4.96 4.50 8.13
N PHE A 51 3.65 4.28 8.25
CA PHE A 51 3.08 3.09 8.86
C PHE A 51 2.57 2.15 7.78
N TYR A 52 2.93 0.87 7.84
CA TYR A 52 2.47 -0.13 6.87
C TYR A 52 1.70 -1.28 7.53
N ALA A 53 0.53 -1.61 7.00
CA ALA A 53 -0.25 -2.75 7.46
C ALA A 53 -0.75 -3.59 6.27
N ASP A 54 -0.59 -4.91 6.38
CA ASP A 54 -1.01 -5.88 5.37
C ASP A 54 -1.32 -7.21 6.04
N ASP A 55 -2.19 -8.03 5.47
CA ASP A 55 -2.50 -9.35 6.01
C ASP A 55 -1.46 -10.43 5.63
N ASN A 56 -0.51 -10.05 4.77
CA ASN A 56 0.56 -10.90 4.29
C ASN A 56 1.92 -10.52 4.92
N GLN A 57 2.48 -11.45 5.70
CA GLN A 57 3.79 -11.30 6.36
C GLN A 57 4.91 -10.91 5.38
N SER A 58 4.94 -11.51 4.17
CA SER A 58 5.99 -11.21 3.19
C SER A 58 5.95 -9.75 2.70
N CYS A 59 4.77 -9.13 2.69
CA CYS A 59 4.63 -7.71 2.32
C CYS A 59 5.15 -6.81 3.44
N VAL A 60 4.86 -7.17 4.70
CA VAL A 60 5.38 -6.46 5.88
C VAL A 60 6.90 -6.56 5.93
N ASP A 61 7.47 -7.73 5.68
CA ASP A 61 8.92 -7.92 5.68
C ASP A 61 9.61 -7.12 4.56
N ALA A 62 9.01 -7.08 3.37
CA ALA A 62 9.50 -6.27 2.25
C ALA A 62 9.48 -4.77 2.57
N ALA A 63 8.39 -4.26 3.17
CA ALA A 63 8.30 -2.88 3.62
C ALA A 63 9.38 -2.54 4.67
N LYS A 64 9.59 -3.42 5.66
CA LYS A 64 10.64 -3.25 6.69
C LYS A 64 12.04 -3.18 6.09
N SER A 65 12.31 -3.98 5.07
CA SER A 65 13.63 -3.99 4.41
C SER A 65 14.01 -2.65 3.76
N LEU A 66 13.03 -1.77 3.53
CA LEU A 66 13.21 -0.43 2.98
C LEU A 66 13.14 0.69 4.03
N GLY A 67 13.14 0.35 5.32
CA GLY A 67 13.15 1.32 6.41
C GLY A 67 11.76 1.77 6.89
N ILE A 68 10.68 1.12 6.44
CA ILE A 68 9.34 1.30 7.00
C ILE A 68 9.27 0.51 8.32
N SER A 69 9.85 1.11 9.36
CA SER A 69 10.10 0.47 10.66
C SER A 69 8.81 0.10 11.39
N GLU A 70 7.80 0.97 11.31
CA GLU A 70 6.50 0.74 11.93
C GLU A 70 5.58 0.00 10.96
N SER A 71 5.51 -1.33 11.11
CA SER A 71 4.66 -2.15 10.26
C SER A 71 4.08 -3.38 10.96
N ARG A 72 2.84 -3.75 10.58
CA ARG A 72 2.02 -4.74 11.28
C ARG A 72 1.33 -5.70 10.31
N VAL A 73 1.40 -7.00 10.62
CA VAL A 73 0.53 -7.98 9.97
C VAL A 73 -0.87 -7.90 10.57
N LEU A 74 -1.88 -7.75 9.71
CA LEU A 74 -3.28 -7.71 10.12
C LEU A 74 -3.84 -9.13 10.24
N ASP A 75 -4.63 -9.35 11.27
CA ASP A 75 -5.36 -10.59 11.45
C ASP A 75 -6.63 -10.57 10.59
N LYS A 76 -6.66 -11.44 9.57
CA LYS A 76 -7.80 -11.60 8.66
C LYS A 76 -9.12 -11.87 9.39
N SER A 77 -9.08 -12.51 10.56
CA SER A 77 -10.28 -12.83 11.32
C SER A 77 -10.99 -11.60 11.90
N LYS A 78 -10.32 -10.45 11.98
CA LYS A 78 -10.86 -9.19 12.53
C LYS A 78 -11.41 -8.22 11.47
N ALA A 79 -11.26 -8.52 10.19
CA ALA A 79 -11.71 -7.63 9.12
C ALA A 79 -13.26 -7.49 9.06
N ASN A 80 -13.99 -8.44 9.64
CA ASN A 80 -15.47 -8.43 9.66
C ASN A 80 -16.08 -7.59 10.79
N ASP A 81 -15.26 -7.02 11.69
CA ASP A 81 -15.75 -6.31 12.88
C ASP A 81 -15.97 -4.80 12.64
N ILE A 82 -15.64 -4.30 11.45
CA ILE A 82 -15.85 -2.91 11.07
C ILE A 82 -17.20 -2.83 10.32
N LYS A 83 -18.26 -2.49 11.06
CA LYS A 83 -19.59 -2.13 10.53
C LYS A 83 -19.66 -0.65 10.20
#